data_AF-A0A1V2NMG6-F1
#
_entry.id   AF-A0A1V2NMG6-F1
#
_cell.length_a   1.000
_cell.length_b   1.000
_cell.length_c   1.000
_cell.angle_alpha   90.00
_cell.angle_beta   90.00
_cell.angle_gamma   90.00
#
_symmetry.space_group_name_H-M   'P 1'
#
loop_
_entity.id
_entity.type
_entity.pdbx_description
1 polymer ?
#
loop_
_entity_poly.entity_id
_entity_poly.type
_entity_poly.pdbx_seq_one_letter_code
_entity_poly.pdbx_strand_id
1 'polypeptide(L)'
;MDATRPALALLAAAALTLTGCAPTPLPTYEAVRSQAQAAMQRVVDELPSGIRVEKNPSDKPFGCEGEGVFYTGQWTVFPPEGFDGQSFVDGLPAALGSDFRTDDRGLELNYPAASFIAPGYSNSTVDVSVLTRDEGVVVDILSTSQCAQRPATEAP
;
A
#
# COMPACT_ATOMS: atom_id res chain seq x y z
N MET A 1 -3.13 73.34 -39.95
CA MET A 1 -2.73 73.79 -38.59
C MET A 1 -3.86 73.29 -37.69
N ASP A 2 -3.75 72.28 -36.85
CA ASP A 2 -2.60 71.66 -36.18
C ASP A 2 -2.83 70.16 -35.94
N ALA A 3 -1.73 69.45 -35.71
CA ALA A 3 -1.61 68.01 -35.52
C ALA A 3 -2.16 67.52 -34.16
N THR A 4 -2.43 66.22 -34.04
CA THR A 4 -1.86 65.28 -33.02
C THR A 4 -2.75 64.03 -32.88
N ARG A 5 -2.25 62.86 -33.31
CA ARG A 5 -2.70 61.54 -32.82
C ARG A 5 -1.97 61.24 -31.51
N PRO A 6 -2.57 60.47 -30.59
CA PRO A 6 -1.98 59.16 -30.36
C PRO A 6 -3.00 58.02 -30.14
N ALA A 7 -2.53 56.83 -30.50
CA ALA A 7 -3.15 55.54 -30.28
C ALA A 7 -3.35 55.25 -28.79
N LEU A 8 -4.49 54.66 -28.43
CA LEU A 8 -4.73 54.10 -27.10
C LEU A 8 -4.88 52.59 -27.23
N ALA A 9 -3.98 51.91 -26.52
CA ALA A 9 -3.59 50.52 -26.64
C ALA A 9 -4.66 49.54 -26.12
N LEU A 10 -4.74 48.39 -26.80
CA LEU A 10 -5.24 47.13 -26.27
C LEU A 10 -4.40 46.71 -25.05
N LEU A 11 -5.04 46.49 -23.91
CA LEU A 11 -4.49 45.71 -22.78
C LEU A 11 -5.67 45.14 -21.96
N ALA A 12 -6.36 44.14 -22.52
CA ALA A 12 -7.26 43.29 -21.73
C ALA A 12 -6.38 42.21 -21.06
N ALA A 13 -6.16 42.38 -19.76
CA ALA A 13 -5.35 41.49 -18.94
C ALA A 13 -5.94 40.07 -18.92
N ALA A 14 -5.17 39.10 -19.43
CA ALA A 14 -5.41 37.69 -19.19
C ALA A 14 -5.04 37.36 -17.73
N ALA A 15 -6.03 37.40 -16.83
CA ALA A 15 -5.91 36.84 -15.50
C ALA A 15 -5.98 35.30 -15.60
N LEU A 16 -4.84 34.69 -15.96
CA LEU A 16 -4.64 33.25 -15.85
C LEU A 16 -4.69 32.88 -14.37
N THR A 17 -5.76 32.18 -13.97
CA THR A 17 -5.90 31.55 -12.67
C THR A 17 -4.78 30.52 -12.49
N LEU A 18 -3.73 30.90 -11.77
CA LEU A 18 -2.74 29.98 -11.22
C LEU A 18 -3.42 29.17 -10.11
N THR A 19 -4.22 28.18 -10.46
CA THR A 19 -4.57 27.10 -9.54
C THR A 19 -3.32 26.24 -9.37
N GLY A 20 -2.37 26.74 -8.57
CA GLY A 20 -1.21 25.97 -8.15
C GLY A 20 -1.69 24.68 -7.48
N CYS A 21 -1.02 23.57 -7.78
CA CYS A 21 -1.26 22.28 -7.16
C CYS A 21 -1.16 22.43 -5.63
N ALA A 22 -2.31 22.54 -4.95
CA ALA A 22 -2.32 22.34 -3.51
C ALA A 22 -1.90 20.90 -3.26
N PRO A 23 -0.87 20.63 -2.43
CA PRO A 23 -0.50 19.27 -2.12
C PRO A 23 -1.71 18.57 -1.49
N THR A 24 -2.14 17.46 -2.09
CA THR A 24 -3.18 16.63 -1.52
C THR A 24 -2.75 16.25 -0.10
N PRO A 25 -3.55 16.53 0.94
CA PRO A 25 -3.20 16.15 2.29
C PRO A 25 -3.00 14.63 2.35
N LEU A 26 -2.00 14.18 3.11
CA LEU A 26 -1.77 12.75 3.34
C LEU A 26 -3.06 12.10 3.88
N PRO A 27 -3.34 10.82 3.59
CA PRO A 27 -4.45 10.11 4.20
C PRO A 27 -4.26 10.00 5.72
N THR A 28 -5.33 9.66 6.46
CA THR A 28 -5.21 9.38 7.89
C THR A 28 -4.48 8.06 8.12
N TYR A 29 -3.78 7.92 9.26
CA TYR A 29 -3.11 6.67 9.63
C TYR A 29 -4.09 5.48 9.71
N GLU A 30 -5.29 5.73 10.23
CA GLU A 30 -6.34 4.70 10.35
C GLU A 30 -6.87 4.24 8.99
N ALA A 31 -7.00 5.15 8.01
CA ALA A 31 -7.35 4.79 6.65
C ALA A 31 -6.28 3.89 6.01
N VAL A 32 -5.00 4.26 6.09
CA VAL A 32 -3.95 3.43 5.47
C VAL A 32 -3.73 2.10 6.19
N ARG A 33 -3.91 2.07 7.53
CA ARG A 33 -3.88 0.83 8.34
C ARG A 33 -5.00 -0.12 7.93
N SER A 34 -6.24 0.36 7.87
CA SER A 34 -7.38 -0.48 7.50
C SER A 34 -7.27 -1.01 6.08
N GLN A 35 -6.79 -0.19 5.14
CA GLN A 35 -6.56 -0.59 3.76
C GLN A 35 -5.44 -1.63 3.61
N ALA A 36 -4.31 -1.46 4.31
CA ALA A 36 -3.26 -2.47 4.35
C ALA A 36 -3.77 -3.81 4.94
N GLN A 37 -4.55 -3.76 6.02
CA GLN A 37 -5.15 -4.96 6.60
C GLN A 37 -6.18 -5.63 5.67
N ALA A 38 -6.97 -4.84 4.94
CA ALA A 38 -7.89 -5.37 3.94
C ALA A 38 -7.13 -6.02 2.76
N ALA A 39 -6.01 -5.46 2.34
CA ALA A 39 -5.15 -6.06 1.32
C ALA A 39 -4.57 -7.41 1.78
N MET A 40 -4.08 -7.50 3.02
CA MET A 40 -3.64 -8.78 3.60
C MET A 40 -4.77 -9.80 3.71
N GLN A 41 -5.99 -9.34 4.04
CA GLN A 41 -7.16 -10.22 4.11
C GLN A 41 -7.49 -10.84 2.74
N ARG A 42 -7.34 -10.10 1.63
CA ARG A 42 -7.51 -10.68 0.29
C ARG A 42 -6.58 -11.85 0.03
N VAL A 43 -5.33 -11.81 0.49
CA VAL A 43 -4.41 -12.96 0.40
C VAL A 43 -4.89 -14.12 1.26
N VAL A 44 -5.37 -13.85 2.47
CA VAL A 44 -5.93 -14.88 3.36
C VAL A 44 -7.17 -15.53 2.76
N ASP A 45 -7.99 -14.78 2.03
CA ASP A 45 -9.21 -15.30 1.39
C ASP A 45 -8.90 -16.32 0.27
N GLU A 46 -7.70 -16.29 -0.30
CA GLU A 46 -7.24 -17.26 -1.31
C GLU A 46 -6.63 -18.55 -0.68
N LEU A 47 -6.51 -18.60 0.65
CA LEU A 47 -6.06 -19.79 1.36
C LEU A 47 -7.24 -20.74 1.68
N PRO A 48 -6.96 -22.03 1.93
CA PRO A 48 -7.99 -22.98 2.33
C PRO A 48 -8.77 -22.53 3.58
N SER A 49 -10.05 -22.86 3.66
CA SER A 49 -10.87 -22.57 4.85
C SER A 49 -10.41 -23.35 6.08
N GLY A 50 -10.69 -22.82 7.28
CA GLY A 50 -10.38 -23.50 8.56
C GLY A 50 -8.93 -23.33 9.02
N ILE A 51 -8.17 -22.47 8.36
CA ILE A 51 -6.81 -22.08 8.74
C ILE A 51 -6.78 -21.21 9.99
N ARG A 52 -5.67 -21.30 10.72
CA ARG A 52 -5.38 -20.42 11.85
C ARG A 52 -4.58 -19.23 11.33
N VAL A 53 -4.99 -18.02 11.69
CA VAL A 53 -4.30 -16.77 11.34
C VAL A 53 -3.92 -16.05 12.63
N GLU A 54 -2.62 -15.88 12.84
CA GLU A 54 -2.08 -15.02 13.90
C GLU A 54 -1.82 -13.64 13.32
N LYS A 55 -2.59 -12.65 13.79
CA LYS A 55 -2.42 -11.26 13.39
C LYS A 55 -1.43 -10.59 14.35
N ASN A 56 -0.29 -10.16 13.84
CA ASN A 56 0.69 -9.35 14.57
C ASN A 56 0.68 -7.91 14.02
N PRO A 57 -0.32 -7.09 14.39
CA PRO A 57 -0.33 -5.70 13.95
C PRO A 57 0.86 -4.96 14.54
N SER A 58 1.56 -4.13 13.75
CA SER A 58 2.41 -3.13 14.37
C SER A 58 1.51 -2.05 14.98
N ASP A 59 1.52 -1.95 16.30
CA ASP A 59 0.81 -0.88 17.01
C ASP A 59 1.54 0.47 16.91
N LYS A 60 2.77 0.48 16.37
CA LYS A 60 3.61 1.67 16.28
C LYS A 60 3.65 2.21 14.85
N PRO A 61 3.25 3.46 14.61
CA PRO A 61 3.52 4.14 13.34
C PRO A 61 5.03 4.32 13.13
N PHE A 62 5.51 4.00 11.93
CA PHE A 62 6.91 4.23 11.54
C PHE A 62 7.04 5.53 10.75
N GLY A 63 8.16 6.24 10.90
CA GLY A 63 8.37 7.53 10.24
C GLY A 63 8.51 7.41 8.73
N CYS A 64 7.84 8.30 7.99
CA CYS A 64 8.10 8.56 6.58
C CYS A 64 9.05 9.75 6.40
N GLU A 65 9.42 10.06 5.15
CA GLU A 65 9.99 11.37 4.84
C GLU A 65 9.06 12.50 5.30
N GLY A 66 9.64 13.54 5.93
CA GLY A 66 8.88 14.63 6.55
C GLY A 66 8.18 14.23 7.86
N GLU A 67 6.99 14.78 8.09
CA GLU A 67 6.20 14.55 9.31
C GLU A 67 5.20 13.38 9.20
N GLY A 68 5.21 12.66 8.08
CA GLY A 68 4.32 11.53 7.85
C GLY A 68 4.73 10.28 8.61
N VAL A 69 3.81 9.32 8.68
CA VAL A 69 4.05 7.96 9.21
C VAL A 69 3.39 6.92 8.32
N PHE A 70 3.88 5.68 8.35
CA PHE A 70 3.26 4.55 7.65
C PHE A 70 2.96 3.41 8.62
N TYR A 71 2.03 2.55 8.19
CA TYR A 71 1.65 1.33 8.89
C TYR A 71 2.45 0.14 8.34
N THR A 72 2.83 -0.77 9.25
CA THR A 72 3.28 -2.12 8.90
C THR A 72 2.42 -3.15 9.64
N GLY A 73 2.00 -4.19 8.94
CA GLY A 73 1.32 -5.33 9.53
C GLY A 73 1.97 -6.63 9.10
N GLN A 74 2.03 -7.61 9.99
CA GLN A 74 2.53 -8.94 9.67
C GLN A 74 1.55 -9.99 10.20
N TRP A 75 1.08 -10.89 9.34
CA TRP A 75 0.22 -12.00 9.73
C TRP A 75 0.94 -13.31 9.42
N THR A 76 0.85 -14.26 10.36
CA THR A 76 1.32 -15.63 10.17
C THR A 76 0.10 -16.52 9.99
N VAL A 77 0.04 -17.22 8.86
CA VAL A 77 -1.02 -18.20 8.59
C VAL A 77 -0.45 -19.61 8.70
N PHE A 78 -1.19 -20.49 9.35
CA PHE A 78 -0.82 -21.89 9.53
C PHE A 78 -1.72 -22.75 8.63
N PRO A 79 -1.24 -23.09 7.42
CA PRO A 79 -1.98 -23.93 6.50
C PRO A 79 -2.03 -25.40 6.99
N PRO A 80 -2.91 -26.25 6.41
CA PRO A 80 -2.94 -27.67 6.73
C PRO A 80 -1.63 -28.37 6.33
N GLU A 81 -1.41 -29.56 6.90
CA GLU A 81 -0.28 -30.42 6.51
C GLU A 81 -0.33 -30.76 5.02
N GLY A 82 0.82 -30.79 4.36
CA GLY A 82 0.94 -31.05 2.93
C GLY A 82 0.59 -29.86 2.03
N PHE A 83 0.44 -28.65 2.60
CA PHE A 83 0.24 -27.43 1.82
C PHE A 83 1.38 -27.17 0.83
N ASP A 84 1.01 -27.03 -0.45
CA ASP A 84 1.95 -26.71 -1.52
C ASP A 84 2.14 -25.19 -1.61
N GLY A 85 3.17 -24.70 -0.91
CA GLY A 85 3.52 -23.28 -0.89
C GLY A 85 3.92 -22.72 -2.24
N GLN A 86 4.57 -23.52 -3.09
CA GLN A 86 5.00 -23.06 -4.41
C GLN A 86 3.79 -22.84 -5.32
N SER A 87 2.92 -23.86 -5.41
CA SER A 87 1.69 -23.75 -6.21
C SER A 87 0.78 -22.62 -5.72
N PHE A 88 0.71 -22.39 -4.39
CA PHE A 88 -0.03 -21.25 -3.84
C PHE A 88 0.54 -19.91 -4.31
N VAL A 89 1.84 -19.68 -4.15
CA VAL A 89 2.49 -18.42 -4.55
C VAL A 89 2.39 -18.19 -6.06
N ASP A 90 2.60 -19.23 -6.88
CA ASP A 90 2.53 -19.14 -8.34
C ASP A 90 1.10 -18.81 -8.83
N GLY A 91 0.07 -19.32 -8.13
CA GLY A 91 -1.33 -19.06 -8.45
C GLY A 91 -1.85 -17.70 -7.94
N LEU A 92 -1.18 -17.11 -6.95
CA LEU A 92 -1.67 -15.95 -6.23
C LEU A 92 -1.91 -14.70 -7.11
N PRO A 93 -1.02 -14.34 -8.07
CA PRO A 93 -1.28 -13.19 -8.96
C PRO A 93 -2.58 -13.32 -9.77
N ALA A 94 -2.88 -14.54 -10.24
CA ALA A 94 -4.11 -14.80 -11.00
C ALA A 94 -5.35 -14.77 -10.09
N ALA A 95 -5.23 -15.29 -8.87
CA ALA A 95 -6.31 -15.32 -7.89
C ALA A 95 -6.69 -13.92 -7.37
N LEU A 96 -5.69 -13.09 -7.06
CA LEU A 96 -5.90 -11.71 -6.60
C LEU A 96 -6.41 -10.78 -7.70
N GLY A 97 -6.12 -11.09 -8.98
CA GLY A 97 -6.62 -10.35 -10.12
C GLY A 97 -6.06 -8.93 -10.25
N SER A 98 -6.78 -8.07 -10.99
CA SER A 98 -6.29 -6.73 -11.37
C SER A 98 -6.16 -5.74 -10.22
N ASP A 99 -6.70 -6.06 -9.04
CA ASP A 99 -6.60 -5.21 -7.86
C ASP A 99 -5.19 -5.25 -7.23
N PHE A 100 -4.37 -6.23 -7.64
CA PHE A 100 -3.01 -6.42 -7.20
C PHE A 100 -2.07 -6.47 -8.41
N ARG A 101 -1.07 -5.59 -8.41
CA ARG A 101 -0.01 -5.58 -9.42
C ARG A 101 1.22 -6.26 -8.84
N THR A 102 1.73 -7.29 -9.51
CA THR A 102 3.00 -7.91 -9.13
C THR A 102 4.12 -6.86 -9.12
N ASP A 103 4.89 -6.87 -8.05
CA ASP A 103 6.09 -6.07 -7.85
C ASP A 103 7.31 -7.01 -7.91
N ASP A 104 7.81 -7.25 -9.13
CA ASP A 104 9.00 -8.07 -9.31
C ASP A 104 10.24 -7.26 -8.87
N ARG A 105 10.81 -7.67 -7.74
CA ARG A 105 12.01 -7.05 -7.15
C ARG A 105 13.31 -7.60 -7.72
N GLY A 106 13.26 -8.59 -8.63
CA GLY A 106 14.43 -9.24 -9.21
C GLY A 106 15.28 -10.01 -8.19
N LEU A 107 14.67 -10.41 -7.07
CA LEU A 107 15.35 -11.15 -5.99
C LEU A 107 15.10 -12.65 -6.18
N GLU A 108 16.18 -13.43 -6.31
CA GLU A 108 16.10 -14.88 -6.24
C GLU A 108 16.08 -15.32 -4.77
N LEU A 109 14.92 -15.82 -4.33
CA LEU A 109 14.73 -16.31 -2.97
C LEU A 109 14.77 -17.84 -2.96
N ASN A 110 15.27 -18.42 -1.87
CA ASN A 110 15.34 -19.86 -1.67
C ASN A 110 14.04 -20.45 -1.08
N TYR A 111 12.96 -19.68 -1.11
CA TYR A 111 11.62 -20.04 -0.66
C TYR A 111 10.57 -19.40 -1.56
N PRO A 112 9.36 -19.97 -1.66
CA PRO A 112 8.28 -19.38 -2.45
C PRO A 112 7.89 -18.00 -1.89
N ALA A 113 7.88 -16.98 -2.74
CA ALA A 113 7.42 -15.65 -2.36
C ALA A 113 6.91 -14.84 -3.55
N ALA A 114 5.99 -13.91 -3.27
CA ALA A 114 5.51 -12.93 -4.22
C ALA A 114 5.29 -11.57 -3.53
N SER A 115 5.54 -10.50 -4.26
CA SER A 115 5.33 -9.13 -3.82
C SER A 115 4.29 -8.45 -4.71
N PHE A 116 3.43 -7.66 -4.11
CA PHE A 116 2.35 -6.96 -4.80
C PHE A 116 2.28 -5.50 -4.36
N ILE A 117 1.84 -4.64 -5.27
CA ILE A 117 1.30 -3.32 -4.98
C ILE A 117 -0.20 -3.41 -5.17
N ALA A 118 -0.98 -2.91 -4.22
CA ALA A 118 -2.44 -2.99 -4.21
C ALA A 118 -3.06 -1.59 -4.39
N PRO A 119 -3.28 -1.09 -5.63
CA PRO A 119 -3.68 0.30 -5.86
C PRO A 119 -5.03 0.66 -5.25
N GLY A 120 -5.97 -0.28 -5.23
CA GLY A 120 -7.28 -0.14 -4.58
C GLY A 120 -7.21 0.01 -3.06
N TYR A 121 -6.05 -0.31 -2.46
CA TYR A 121 -5.82 -0.35 -1.02
C TYR A 121 -4.78 0.69 -0.60
N SER A 122 -4.94 1.95 -1.04
CA SER A 122 -4.00 3.04 -0.74
C SER A 122 -2.56 2.75 -1.16
N ASN A 123 -2.39 2.03 -2.27
CA ASN A 123 -1.08 1.59 -2.78
C ASN A 123 -0.24 0.81 -1.76
N SER A 124 -0.86 0.10 -0.82
CA SER A 124 -0.13 -0.77 0.11
C SER A 124 0.68 -1.80 -0.65
N THR A 125 1.91 -2.04 -0.20
CA THR A 125 2.67 -3.22 -0.61
C THR A 125 2.20 -4.42 0.20
N VAL A 126 2.18 -5.59 -0.41
CA VAL A 126 1.88 -6.87 0.24
C VAL A 126 2.94 -7.87 -0.21
N ASP A 127 3.73 -8.35 0.75
CA ASP A 127 4.71 -9.39 0.56
C ASP A 127 4.17 -10.69 1.16
N VAL A 128 4.20 -11.75 0.37
CA VAL A 128 3.73 -13.09 0.75
C VAL A 128 4.90 -14.03 0.61
N SER A 129 5.23 -14.76 1.67
CA SER A 129 6.28 -15.79 1.63
C SER A 129 5.84 -17.05 2.33
N VAL A 130 6.30 -18.20 1.84
CA VAL A 130 6.05 -19.50 2.48
C VAL A 130 7.34 -19.98 3.11
N LEU A 131 7.33 -20.13 4.42
CA LEU A 131 8.51 -20.39 5.23
C LEU A 131 8.35 -21.71 6.00
N THR A 132 9.46 -22.41 6.21
CA THR A 132 9.53 -23.53 7.15
C THR A 132 10.07 -23.02 8.48
N ARG A 133 9.30 -23.22 9.56
CA ARG A 133 9.66 -22.90 10.95
C ARG A 133 9.58 -24.16 11.81
N ASP A 134 9.93 -24.06 13.10
CA ASP A 134 9.88 -25.19 14.03
C ASP A 134 8.47 -25.77 14.18
N GLU A 135 7.44 -24.91 14.09
CA GLU A 135 6.02 -25.28 14.07
C GLU A 135 5.51 -25.89 12.74
N GLY A 136 6.34 -25.93 11.69
CA GLY A 136 5.97 -26.42 10.36
C GLY A 136 6.00 -25.33 9.27
N VAL A 137 5.28 -25.58 8.17
CA VAL A 137 5.13 -24.63 7.06
C VAL A 137 4.16 -23.51 7.47
N VAL A 138 4.54 -22.27 7.25
CA VAL A 138 3.71 -21.08 7.50
C VAL A 138 3.68 -20.18 6.26
N VAL A 139 2.59 -19.45 6.07
CA VAL A 139 2.52 -18.34 5.12
C VAL A 139 2.67 -17.04 5.91
N ASP A 140 3.73 -16.30 5.64
CA ASP A 140 4.01 -14.99 6.20
C ASP A 140 3.51 -13.92 5.23
N ILE A 141 2.62 -13.04 5.73
CA ILE A 141 2.02 -11.96 4.96
C ILE A 141 2.41 -10.65 5.63
N LEU A 142 3.22 -9.84 4.96
CA LEU A 142 3.65 -8.53 5.42
C LEU A 142 3.00 -7.46 4.53
N SER A 143 2.45 -6.40 5.12
CA SER A 143 2.01 -5.24 4.36
C SER A 143 2.59 -3.96 4.91
N THR A 144 3.00 -3.08 4.00
CA THR A 144 3.44 -1.70 4.30
C THR A 144 2.55 -0.72 3.55
N SER A 145 2.01 0.25 4.27
CA SER A 145 1.14 1.26 3.66
C SER A 145 1.93 2.41 3.04
N GLN A 146 1.28 3.22 2.20
CA GLN A 146 1.80 4.56 1.88
C GLN A 146 1.87 5.45 3.13
N CYS A 147 2.58 6.56 3.02
CA CYS A 147 2.67 7.57 4.07
C CYS A 147 1.30 8.21 4.36
N ALA A 148 1.08 8.49 5.65
CA ALA A 148 -0.14 9.03 6.21
C ALA A 148 0.19 10.13 7.24
N GLN A 149 -0.84 10.86 7.63
CA GLN A 149 -0.76 11.80 8.75
C GLN A 149 -0.43 11.05 10.04
N ARG A 150 0.39 11.66 10.89
CA ARG A 150 0.62 11.15 12.25
C ARG A 150 -0.72 11.08 13.00
N PRO A 151 -1.04 9.96 13.68
CA PRO A 151 -2.21 9.92 14.56
C PRO A 151 -2.12 11.07 15.56
N ALA A 152 -3.24 11.73 15.83
CA ALA A 152 -3.32 12.58 17.01
C ALA A 152 -2.96 11.71 18.21
N THR A 153 -1.94 12.11 18.98
CA THR A 153 -1.60 11.44 20.22
C THR A 153 -2.87 11.39 21.08
N GLU A 154 -3.36 10.20 21.45
CA GLU A 154 -4.37 10.11 22.51
C GLU A 154 -3.75 10.80 23.73
N ALA A 155 -4.39 11.88 24.19
CA ALA A 155 -4.00 12.51 25.43
C ALA A 155 -4.07 11.43 26.54
N PRO A 156 -3.06 11.38 27.44
CA PRO A 156 -2.99 10.38 28.49
C PRO A 156 -4.19 10.38 29.42
#